data_AF-A0A929KM04-F1
#
_entry.id   AF-A0A929KM04-F1
#
_cell.length_a   1.000
_cell.length_b   1.000
_cell.length_c   1.000
_cell.angle_alpha   90.00
_cell.angle_beta   90.00
_cell.angle_gamma   90.00
#
_symmetry.space_group_name_H-M   'P 1'
#
loop_
_entity.id
_entity.type
_entity.pdbx_description
1 polymer ?
#
loop_
_entity_poly.entity_id
_entity_poly.type
_entity_poly.pdbx_seq_one_letter_code
_entity_poly.pdbx_strand_id
1 'polypeptide(L)'
;MGWHLQYHYRLRLFSIRSTIDFVGLWEVIHNAHFNSIEFEVIKNQTGLNGFKISAKEWTERTNAVGLVIKTGRYVGNYAHSDFAFEFGSWISANFKLYFIREF
;
A
#
# COMPACT_ATOMS: atom_id res chain seq x y z
N MET A 1 -20.84 -30.20 2.98
CA MET A 1 -21.07 -28.94 3.72
C MET A 1 -19.75 -28.53 4.36
N GLY A 2 -18.88 -27.91 3.58
CA GLY A 2 -17.52 -27.53 4.00
C GLY A 2 -17.31 -26.07 3.61
N TRP A 3 -17.42 -25.20 4.60
CA TRP A 3 -17.25 -23.76 4.45
C TRP A 3 -15.79 -23.45 4.10
N HIS A 4 -15.49 -23.23 2.82
CA HIS A 4 -14.24 -22.58 2.40
C HIS A 4 -14.45 -21.07 2.43
N LEU A 5 -14.32 -20.48 3.62
CA LEU A 5 -14.08 -19.04 3.74
C LEU A 5 -12.64 -18.76 3.29
N GLN A 6 -12.45 -18.60 1.97
CA GLN A 6 -11.29 -17.87 1.47
C GLN A 6 -11.43 -16.43 1.96
N TYR A 7 -10.75 -16.10 3.04
CA TYR A 7 -10.52 -14.71 3.41
C TYR A 7 -9.62 -14.10 2.34
N HIS A 8 -10.23 -13.64 1.25
CA HIS A 8 -9.59 -12.73 0.31
C HIS A 8 -9.38 -11.40 1.00
N TYR A 9 -8.29 -11.27 1.76
CA TYR A 9 -7.68 -9.97 2.07
C TYR A 9 -7.09 -9.40 0.78
N ARG A 10 -7.96 -9.03 -0.18
CA ARG A 10 -7.65 -8.02 -1.19
C ARG A 10 -7.46 -6.73 -0.42
N LEU A 11 -6.24 -6.51 0.08
CA LEU A 11 -5.84 -5.28 0.74
C LEU A 11 -6.23 -4.12 -0.18
N ARG A 12 -7.25 -3.35 0.20
CA ARG A 12 -7.70 -2.15 -0.53
C ARG A 12 -6.77 -0.96 -0.25
N LEU A 13 -5.45 -1.19 -0.28
CA LEU A 13 -4.45 -0.16 0.01
C LEU A 13 -4.63 1.04 -0.91
N PHE A 14 -4.91 0.78 -2.18
CA PHE A 14 -5.02 1.82 -3.19
C PHE A 14 -6.43 2.37 -3.40
N SER A 15 -7.38 2.05 -2.51
CA SER A 15 -8.72 2.66 -2.54
C SER A 15 -8.86 3.82 -1.56
N ILE A 16 -7.89 4.02 -0.68
CA ILE A 16 -7.88 5.07 0.35
C ILE A 16 -6.85 6.12 -0.06
N ARG A 17 -7.28 7.39 -0.13
CA ARG A 17 -6.43 8.48 -0.61
C ARG A 17 -5.22 8.73 0.29
N SER A 18 -5.40 8.69 1.61
CA SER A 18 -4.30 8.85 2.57
C SER A 18 -3.22 7.78 2.43
N THR A 19 -3.60 6.54 2.09
CA THR A 19 -2.64 5.44 1.88
C THR A 19 -1.85 5.65 0.58
N ILE A 20 -2.52 6.04 -0.51
CA ILE A 20 -1.87 6.40 -1.77
C ILE A 20 -0.89 7.56 -1.58
N ASP A 21 -1.27 8.59 -0.83
CA ASP A 21 -0.43 9.74 -0.56
C ASP A 21 0.84 9.35 0.20
N PHE A 22 0.70 8.55 1.26
CA PHE A 22 1.84 8.10 2.06
C PHE A 22 2.79 7.21 1.26
N VAL A 23 2.26 6.20 0.57
CA VAL A 23 3.06 5.28 -0.25
C VAL A 23 3.77 6.04 -1.37
N GLY A 24 3.07 6.94 -2.06
CA GLY A 24 3.65 7.76 -3.11
C GLY A 24 4.76 8.69 -2.61
N LEU A 25 4.59 9.32 -1.44
CA LEU A 25 5.62 10.16 -0.83
C LEU A 25 6.87 9.35 -0.49
N TRP A 26 6.70 8.17 0.11
CA TRP A 26 7.82 7.30 0.43
C TRP A 26 8.60 6.90 -0.82
N GLU A 27 7.91 6.56 -1.92
CA GLU A 27 8.55 6.24 -3.20
C GLU A 27 9.30 7.44 -3.78
N VAL A 28 8.73 8.65 -3.75
CA VAL A 28 9.42 9.85 -4.21
C VAL A 28 10.74 10.08 -3.46
N ILE A 29 10.78 9.76 -2.16
CA ILE A 29 11.97 9.95 -1.32
C ILE A 29 13.01 8.85 -1.55
N HIS A 30 12.58 7.60 -1.73
CA HIS A 30 13.47 6.43 -1.70
C HIS A 30 13.72 5.77 -3.05
N ASN A 31 13.01 6.16 -4.10
CA ASN A 31 13.05 5.54 -5.42
C ASN A 31 13.26 6.59 -6.53
N ALA A 32 14.53 6.75 -6.94
CA ALA A 32 14.92 7.70 -7.98
C ALA A 32 14.29 7.40 -9.37
N HIS A 33 13.79 6.19 -9.59
CA HIS A 33 13.14 5.77 -10.84
C HIS A 33 11.61 5.80 -10.75
N PHE A 34 11.05 6.38 -9.68
CA PHE A 34 9.60 6.47 -9.50
C PHE A 34 8.95 7.40 -10.52
N ASN A 35 7.92 6.92 -11.19
CA ASN A 35 7.15 7.71 -12.14
C ASN A 35 6.12 8.58 -11.41
N SER A 36 6.59 9.76 -11.00
CA SER A 36 5.79 10.76 -10.26
C SER A 36 4.61 11.30 -11.06
N ILE A 37 4.68 11.27 -12.40
CA ILE A 37 3.60 11.75 -13.28
C ILE A 37 2.43 10.77 -13.23
N GLU A 38 2.69 9.48 -13.43
CA GLU A 38 1.66 8.43 -13.31
C GLU A 38 1.08 8.35 -11.90
N PHE A 39 1.92 8.58 -10.88
CA PHE A 39 1.46 8.69 -9.50
C PHE A 39 0.41 9.78 -9.33
N GLU A 40 0.65 11.01 -9.80
CA GLU A 40 -0.31 12.11 -9.70
C GLU A 40 -1.63 11.80 -10.43
N VAL A 41 -1.57 11.12 -11.57
CA VAL A 41 -2.77 10.65 -12.28
C VAL A 41 -3.57 9.67 -11.42
N ILE A 42 -2.92 8.66 -10.84
CA ILE A 42 -3.57 7.67 -9.97
C ILE A 42 -4.12 8.33 -8.70
N LYS A 43 -3.38 9.24 -8.09
CA LYS A 43 -3.77 9.99 -6.90
C LYS A 43 -5.00 10.85 -7.13
N ASN A 44 -5.13 11.47 -8.30
CA ASN A 44 -6.29 12.26 -8.67
C ASN A 44 -7.53 11.41 -8.95
N GLN A 45 -7.35 10.15 -9.36
CA GLN A 45 -8.44 9.20 -9.58
C GLN A 45 -8.84 8.47 -8.28
N THR A 46 -7.93 8.36 -7.32
CA THR A 46 -8.15 7.70 -6.04
C THR A 46 -9.20 8.43 -5.20
N GLY A 47 -10.20 7.70 -4.70
CA GLY A 47 -11.29 8.25 -3.91
C GLY A 47 -12.52 8.64 -4.74
N LEU A 48 -12.42 8.62 -6.07
CA LEU A 48 -13.60 8.67 -6.93
C LEU A 48 -14.37 7.35 -6.85
N ASN A 49 -15.70 7.44 -6.83
CA ASN A 49 -16.57 6.26 -6.77
C ASN A 49 -16.26 5.31 -7.93
N GLY A 50 -15.78 4.11 -7.59
CA GLY A 50 -15.51 3.05 -8.56
C GLY A 50 -14.06 2.93 -9.01
N PHE A 51 -13.18 3.89 -8.69
CA PHE A 51 -11.76 3.73 -9.01
C PHE A 51 -11.12 2.62 -8.18
N LYS A 52 -10.49 1.67 -8.86
CA LYS A 52 -9.77 0.55 -8.26
C LYS A 52 -8.54 0.27 -9.11
N ILE A 53 -7.37 0.39 -8.49
CA ILE A 53 -6.10 -0.05 -9.08
C ILE A 53 -5.56 -1.24 -8.29
N SER A 54 -5.03 -2.24 -8.99
CA SER A 54 -4.37 -3.36 -8.35
C SER A 54 -2.94 -3.00 -7.93
N ALA A 55 -2.40 -3.68 -6.93
CA ALA A 55 -1.02 -3.47 -6.50
C ALA A 55 -0.01 -3.72 -7.64
N LYS A 56 -0.31 -4.71 -8.49
CA LYS A 56 0.51 -5.05 -9.66
C LYS A 56 0.52 -3.90 -10.67
N GLU A 57 -0.67 -3.41 -11.01
CA GLU A 57 -0.85 -2.28 -11.93
C GLU A 57 -0.22 -0.98 -11.38
N TRP A 58 -0.33 -0.73 -10.07
CA TRP A 58 0.39 0.37 -9.41
C TRP A 58 1.90 0.27 -9.63
N THR A 59 2.47 -0.91 -9.37
CA THR A 59 3.91 -1.16 -9.50
C THR A 59 4.36 -0.99 -10.95
N GLU A 60 3.61 -1.52 -11.90
CA GLU A 60 3.91 -1.44 -13.33
C GLU A 60 3.83 0.00 -13.88
N ARG A 61 2.86 0.80 -13.43
CA ARG A 61 2.67 2.19 -13.90
C ARG A 61 3.62 3.18 -13.23
N THR A 62 3.86 3.01 -11.93
CA THR A 62 4.64 3.97 -11.13
C THR A 62 6.09 3.56 -10.94
N ASN A 63 6.47 2.34 -11.32
CA ASN A 63 7.78 1.75 -11.02
C ASN A 63 8.11 1.74 -9.52
N ALA A 64 7.07 1.60 -8.68
CA ALA A 64 7.20 1.53 -7.23
C ALA A 64 8.03 0.32 -6.78
N VAL A 65 8.83 0.49 -5.72
CA VAL A 65 9.69 -0.59 -5.17
C VAL A 65 9.38 -0.93 -3.71
N GLY A 66 8.68 -0.05 -2.98
CA GLY A 66 8.28 -0.22 -1.59
C GLY A 66 7.17 -1.26 -1.39
N LEU A 67 6.46 -1.62 -2.47
CA LEU A 67 5.49 -2.71 -2.49
C LEU A 67 5.95 -3.81 -3.44
N VAL A 68 6.55 -4.87 -2.87
CA VAL A 68 7.00 -6.04 -3.63
C VAL A 68 5.91 -7.10 -3.65
N ILE A 69 5.34 -7.34 -4.82
CA ILE A 69 4.33 -8.39 -5.03
C ILE A 69 5.03 -9.60 -5.63
N LYS A 70 5.21 -10.66 -4.82
CA LYS A 70 5.71 -11.93 -5.32
C LYS A 70 4.54 -12.86 -5.64
N THR A 71 4.42 -13.23 -6.91
CA THR A 71 3.53 -14.31 -7.37
C THR A 71 4.33 -15.63 -7.42
N GLY A 72 3.88 -16.65 -6.69
CA GLY A 72 4.56 -17.96 -6.62
C GLY A 72 4.14 -18.80 -5.42
N ARG A 73 4.82 -19.93 -5.15
CA ARG A 73 4.47 -20.89 -4.06
C ARG A 73 4.43 -20.28 -2.65
N TYR A 74 5.13 -19.17 -2.45
CA TYR A 74 5.07 -18.31 -1.26
C TYR A 74 4.32 -17.03 -1.62
N VAL A 75 2.99 -17.13 -1.73
CA VAL A 75 2.11 -16.01 -2.09
C VAL A 75 2.08 -15.02 -0.93
N GLY A 76 2.51 -13.77 -1.17
CA GLY A 76 2.48 -12.72 -0.18
C GLY A 76 2.82 -11.36 -0.78
N ASN A 77 2.16 -10.30 -0.28
CA ASN A 77 2.54 -8.93 -0.56
C ASN A 77 3.55 -8.52 0.52
N TYR A 78 4.78 -8.23 0.13
CA TYR A 78 5.81 -7.76 1.05
C TYR A 78 5.92 -6.24 0.91
N ALA A 79 5.61 -5.54 1.99
CA ALA A 79 5.75 -4.10 2.07
C ALA A 79 7.02 -3.76 2.86
N HIS A 80 7.66 -2.63 2.56
CA HIS A 80 8.72 -2.09 3.38
C HIS A 80 8.25 -1.92 4.84
N SER A 81 9.16 -2.05 5.81
CA SER A 81 8.82 -1.98 7.24
C SER A 81 8.05 -0.72 7.62
N ASP A 82 8.38 0.42 6.99
CA ASP A 82 7.73 1.71 7.25
C ASP A 82 6.24 1.68 6.89
N PHE A 83 5.87 0.93 5.86
CA PHE A 83 4.46 0.73 5.50
C PHE A 83 3.75 -0.10 6.56
N ALA A 84 4.39 -1.16 7.08
CA ALA A 84 3.83 -1.95 8.18
C ALA A 84 3.67 -1.11 9.46
N PHE A 85 4.59 -0.19 9.76
CA PHE A 85 4.47 0.74 10.89
C PHE A 85 3.31 1.72 10.70
N GLU A 86 3.17 2.33 9.53
CA GLU A 86 2.05 3.22 9.23
C GLU A 86 0.71 2.49 9.37
N PHE A 87 0.58 1.29 8.78
CA PHE A 87 -0.63 0.47 8.92
C PHE A 87 -0.91 0.02 10.35
N GLY A 88 0.13 -0.35 11.11
CA GLY A 88 0.00 -0.71 12.52
C GLY A 88 -0.50 0.46 13.37
N SER A 89 -0.04 1.68 13.07
CA SER A 89 -0.44 2.90 13.77
C SER A 89 -1.92 3.27 13.56
N TRP A 90 -2.51 2.92 12.41
CA TRP A 90 -3.91 3.17 12.12
C TRP A 90 -4.85 2.15 12.77
N ILE A 91 -4.37 0.93 13.02
CA ILE A 91 -5.19 -0.16 13.56
C ILE A 91 -5.24 -0.11 15.09
N SER A 92 -4.21 0.41 15.76
CA SER A 92 -4.11 0.38 17.22
C SER A 92 -3.59 1.69 17.82
N ALA A 93 -4.44 2.35 18.61
CA ALA A 93 -4.07 3.54 19.38
C ALA A 93 -2.92 3.25 20.37
N ASN A 94 -2.89 2.05 20.97
CA ASN A 94 -1.80 1.63 21.85
C ASN A 94 -0.48 1.51 21.09
N PHE A 95 -0.48 0.90 19.90
CA PHE A 95 0.71 0.80 19.07
C PHE A 95 1.24 2.18 18.67
N LYS A 96 0.34 3.09 18.28
CA LYS A 96 0.68 4.47 17.96
C LYS A 96 1.31 5.22 19.14
N LEU A 97 0.78 5.05 20.36
CA LEU A 97 1.32 5.65 21.57
C LEU A 97 2.70 5.09 21.94
N TYR A 98 2.90 3.77 21.84
CA TYR A 98 4.22 3.18 22.06
C TYR A 98 5.24 3.68 21.04
N PHE A 99 4.85 3.85 19.79
CA PHE A 99 5.73 4.38 18.75
C PHE A 99 6.20 5.82 19.04
N ILE A 100 5.26 6.72 19.39
CA ILE A 100 5.55 8.13 19.75
C ILE A 100 6.47 8.23 20.99
N ARG A 101 6.44 7.23 21.87
CA ARG A 101 7.25 7.23 23.08
C ARG A 101 8.70 6.82 22.82
N GLU A 102 8.91 5.90 21.89
CA GLU A 102 10.22 5.26 21.68
C GLU A 102 11.06 5.93 20.56
N PHE A 103 10.44 6.75 19.70
CA PHE A 103 11.06 7.45 18.57
C PHE A 103 10.57 8.90 18.48
#